data_AF-A0A7C1WED6-F1
#
_entry.id   AF-A0A7C1WED6-F1
#
_cell.length_a   1.000
_cell.length_b   1.000
_cell.length_c   1.000
_cell.angle_alpha   90.00
_cell.angle_beta   90.00
_cell.angle_gamma   90.00
#
_symmetry.space_group_name_H-M   'P 1'
#
loop_
_entity.id
_entity.type
_entity.pdbx_description
1 polymer ?
#
loop_
_entity_poly.entity_id
_entity_poly.type
_entity_poly.pdbx_seq_one_letter_code
_entity_poly.pdbx_strand_id
1 'polypeptide(L)'
;MQAPDASQVRAALEALDQRGRKIVIGLFSMMVGEPARVREREWMAERLADVALGTAEVETETPEAGANELKHYLGEHGPELLRASLLLFQRVGLDLATRVGQGFGFEEALRIAASYLPEAARGTKSDRDLGEQPLARRMTERGMRPADLVAASNEQLTHKMVTRAMKGRRLTPNTMGKVLRAWNKATESEDGFEQLFNYQA
;
A
#
# COMPACT_ATOMS: atom_id res chain seq x y z
N MET A 1 -25.97 21.83 -5.86
CA MET A 1 -24.58 21.40 -6.11
C MET A 1 -24.63 20.47 -7.30
N GLN A 2 -23.90 20.77 -8.39
CA GLN A 2 -23.91 19.94 -9.60
C GLN A 2 -23.23 18.60 -9.30
N ALA A 3 -23.79 17.50 -9.79
CA ALA A 3 -23.19 16.17 -9.63
C ALA A 3 -21.81 16.13 -10.29
N PRO A 4 -20.79 15.53 -9.67
CA PRO A 4 -19.45 15.50 -10.24
C PRO A 4 -19.42 14.65 -11.52
N ASP A 5 -18.78 15.19 -12.54
CA ASP A 5 -18.53 14.45 -13.78
C ASP A 5 -17.23 13.63 -13.69
N ALA A 6 -17.05 12.73 -14.65
CA ALA A 6 -15.90 11.84 -14.70
C ALA A 6 -14.57 12.58 -14.90
N SER A 7 -14.56 13.69 -15.64
CA SER A 7 -13.35 14.47 -15.88
C SER A 7 -12.88 15.23 -14.64
N GLN A 8 -13.79 15.73 -13.82
CA GLN A 8 -13.48 16.38 -12.55
C GLN A 8 -12.81 15.42 -11.58
N VAL A 9 -13.30 14.18 -11.50
CA VAL A 9 -12.72 13.15 -10.63
C VAL A 9 -11.32 12.77 -11.11
N ARG A 10 -11.14 12.56 -12.43
CA ARG A 10 -9.82 12.24 -13.00
C ARG A 10 -8.82 13.37 -12.78
N ALA A 11 -9.20 14.62 -13.07
CA ALA A 11 -8.34 15.78 -12.86
C ALA A 11 -7.94 15.93 -11.38
N ALA A 12 -8.87 15.70 -10.45
CA ALA A 12 -8.56 15.73 -9.02
C ALA A 12 -7.57 14.62 -8.61
N LEU A 13 -7.68 13.41 -9.17
CA LEU A 13 -6.77 12.30 -8.89
C LEU A 13 -5.39 12.44 -9.59
N GLU A 14 -5.35 13.07 -10.76
CA GLU A 14 -4.12 13.38 -11.49
C GLU A 14 -3.27 14.45 -10.80
N ALA A 15 -3.91 15.43 -10.16
CA ALA A 15 -3.22 16.48 -9.41
C ALA A 15 -2.53 15.98 -8.13
N LEU A 16 -2.89 14.79 -7.64
CA LEU A 16 -2.29 14.20 -6.44
C LEU A 16 -0.99 13.48 -6.79
N ASP A 17 -0.07 13.40 -5.83
CA ASP A 17 1.10 12.55 -5.92
C ASP A 17 0.74 11.07 -5.65
N GLN A 18 1.73 10.18 -5.67
CA GLN A 18 1.49 8.75 -5.45
C GLN A 18 0.94 8.47 -4.04
N ARG A 19 1.44 9.17 -3.02
CA ARG A 19 0.98 9.03 -1.63
C ARG A 19 -0.46 9.49 -1.51
N GLY A 20 -0.80 10.66 -2.06
CA GLY A 20 -2.14 11.22 -2.02
C GLY A 20 -3.16 10.33 -2.70
N ARG A 21 -2.82 9.72 -3.85
CA ARG A 21 -3.69 8.72 -4.51
C ARG A 21 -3.94 7.50 -3.63
N LYS A 22 -2.92 6.97 -2.93
CA LYS A 22 -3.10 5.84 -1.99
C LYS A 22 -4.04 6.24 -0.85
N ILE A 23 -3.89 7.45 -0.32
CA ILE A 23 -4.74 7.97 0.76
C ILE A 23 -6.19 8.10 0.29
N VAL A 24 -6.42 8.68 -0.88
CA VAL A 24 -7.78 8.83 -1.43
C VAL A 24 -8.46 7.48 -1.64
N ILE A 25 -7.75 6.48 -2.16
CA ILE A 25 -8.31 5.13 -2.35
C ILE A 25 -8.60 4.44 -1.01
N GLY A 26 -7.70 4.58 -0.03
CA GLY A 26 -7.93 4.05 1.32
C GLY A 26 -9.13 4.70 1.99
N LEU A 27 -9.23 6.03 1.93
CA LEU A 27 -10.36 6.77 2.49
C LEU A 27 -11.66 6.44 1.77
N PHE A 28 -11.64 6.33 0.44
CA PHE A 28 -12.78 5.84 -0.36
C PHE A 28 -13.27 4.48 0.11
N SER A 29 -12.35 3.54 0.36
CA SER A 29 -12.70 2.20 0.87
C SER A 29 -13.45 2.30 2.20
N MET A 30 -13.00 3.14 3.13
CA MET A 30 -13.70 3.37 4.41
C MET A 30 -15.10 3.98 4.20
N MET A 31 -15.23 4.95 3.28
CA MET A 31 -16.51 5.58 2.96
C MET A 31 -17.53 4.61 2.35
N VAL A 32 -17.09 3.67 1.52
CA VAL A 32 -17.97 2.62 0.98
C VAL A 32 -18.43 1.65 2.08
N GLY A 33 -17.57 1.37 3.07
CA GLY A 33 -17.92 0.53 4.22
C GLY A 33 -18.93 1.16 5.16
N GLU A 34 -18.84 2.48 5.38
CA GLU A 34 -19.70 3.23 6.31
C GLU A 34 -20.29 4.51 5.67
N PRO A 35 -21.12 4.40 4.61
CA PRO A 35 -21.54 5.54 3.79
C PRO A 35 -22.38 6.57 4.55
N ALA A 36 -23.11 6.15 5.59
CA ALA A 36 -23.92 7.05 6.43
C ALA A 36 -23.06 8.05 7.22
N ARG A 37 -21.82 7.68 7.55
CA ARG A 37 -20.91 8.45 8.41
C ARG A 37 -20.03 9.43 7.66
N VAL A 38 -20.01 9.38 6.32
CA VAL A 38 -19.25 10.31 5.46
C VAL A 38 -19.59 11.77 5.73
N ARG A 39 -20.79 12.05 6.26
CA ARG A 39 -21.25 13.40 6.64
C ARG A 39 -20.71 13.87 7.99
N GLU A 40 -20.21 12.96 8.83
CA GLU A 40 -19.62 13.25 10.13
C GLU A 40 -18.19 13.77 9.92
N ARG A 41 -17.98 15.07 10.18
CA ARG A 41 -16.68 15.72 9.96
C ARG A 41 -15.55 15.09 10.79
N GLU A 42 -15.84 14.76 12.04
CA GLU A 42 -14.86 14.16 12.96
C GLU A 42 -14.44 12.77 12.48
N TRP A 43 -15.41 11.94 12.08
CA TRP A 43 -15.13 10.63 11.51
C TRP A 43 -14.29 10.72 10.23
N MET A 44 -14.62 11.64 9.32
CA MET A 44 -13.82 11.85 8.10
C MET A 44 -12.38 12.27 8.40
N ALA A 45 -12.18 13.14 9.39
CA ALA A 45 -10.86 13.59 9.81
C ALA A 45 -10.05 12.44 10.44
N GLU A 46 -10.69 11.63 11.30
CA GLU A 46 -10.08 10.46 11.93
C GLU A 46 -9.65 9.42 10.89
N ARG A 47 -10.56 9.07 9.96
CA ARG A 47 -10.25 8.11 8.89
C ARG A 47 -9.18 8.60 7.93
N LEU A 48 -9.14 9.90 7.63
CA LEU A 48 -8.06 10.49 6.84
C LEU A 48 -6.71 10.28 7.55
N ALA A 49 -6.63 10.56 8.84
CA ALA A 49 -5.41 10.37 9.63
C ALA A 49 -4.99 8.89 9.69
N ASP A 50 -5.93 7.98 9.95
CA ASP A 50 -5.68 6.53 10.02
C ASP A 50 -5.10 6.00 8.69
N VAL A 51 -5.72 6.37 7.57
CA VAL A 51 -5.27 5.95 6.24
C VAL A 51 -3.92 6.58 5.90
N ALA A 52 -3.72 7.86 6.21
CA ALA A 52 -2.46 8.52 5.94
C ALA A 52 -1.31 7.92 6.76
N LEU A 53 -1.57 7.48 7.99
CA LEU A 53 -0.61 6.72 8.80
C LEU A 53 -0.32 5.35 8.19
N GLY A 54 -1.34 4.63 7.72
CA GLY A 54 -1.18 3.31 7.10
C GLY A 54 -0.47 3.34 5.74
N THR A 55 -0.51 4.46 5.03
CA THR A 55 0.14 4.64 3.71
C THR A 55 1.53 5.24 3.80
N ALA A 56 1.90 5.82 4.95
CA ALA A 56 3.21 6.38 5.16
C ALA A 56 4.25 5.24 5.18
N GLU A 57 5.04 5.14 4.11
CA GLU A 57 6.29 4.38 4.09
C GLU A 57 7.32 5.20 4.88
N VAL A 58 7.13 5.30 6.20
CA VAL A 58 8.00 6.09 7.08
C VAL A 58 9.36 5.40 7.15
N GLU A 59 10.29 5.83 6.31
CA GLU A 59 11.73 5.56 6.43
C GLU A 59 12.40 6.63 7.30
N THR A 60 11.76 7.07 8.39
CA THR A 60 12.38 8.04 9.32
C THR A 60 13.12 7.34 10.45
N GLU A 61 14.19 7.97 10.92
CA GLU A 61 15.06 7.44 11.97
C GLU A 61 14.34 7.29 13.33
N THR A 62 13.29 8.09 13.57
CA THR A 62 12.48 8.03 14.80
C THR A 62 10.96 8.13 14.53
N PRO A 63 10.12 7.60 15.44
CA PRO A 63 8.65 7.73 15.34
C PRO A 63 8.14 9.18 15.37
N GLU A 64 8.81 10.06 16.11
CA GLU A 64 8.42 11.47 16.24
C GLU A 64 8.63 12.24 14.92
N ALA A 65 9.73 11.97 14.22
CA ALA A 65 10.01 12.56 12.91
C ALA A 65 8.92 12.17 11.90
N GLY A 66 8.52 10.91 11.86
CA GLY A 66 7.45 10.42 10.99
C GLY A 66 6.08 11.04 11.30
N ALA A 67 5.76 11.24 12.58
CA ALA A 67 4.52 11.90 12.98
C ALA A 67 4.48 13.38 12.55
N ASN A 68 5.59 14.10 12.68
CA ASN A 68 5.70 15.49 12.26
C ASN A 68 5.62 15.65 10.73
N GLU A 69 6.30 14.78 9.98
CA GLU A 69 6.21 14.75 8.51
C GLU A 69 4.77 14.50 8.06
N LEU A 70 4.11 13.50 8.65
CA LEU A 70 2.72 13.19 8.33
C LEU A 70 1.79 14.35 8.65
N LYS A 71 1.97 15.00 9.80
CA LYS A 71 1.20 16.19 10.18
C LYS A 71 1.40 17.34 9.20
N HIS A 72 2.63 17.57 8.75
CA HIS A 72 2.94 18.58 7.76
C HIS A 72 2.26 18.27 6.41
N TYR A 73 2.41 17.04 5.93
CA TYR A 73 1.78 16.57 4.69
C TYR A 73 0.25 16.70 4.73
N LEU A 74 -0.40 16.30 5.83
CA LEU A 74 -1.85 16.44 5.98
C LEU A 74 -2.29 17.90 6.12
N GLY A 75 -1.47 18.76 6.72
CA GLY A 75 -1.72 20.20 6.79
C GLY A 75 -1.68 20.86 5.41
N GLU A 76 -0.78 20.41 4.54
CA GLU A 76 -0.61 20.95 3.19
C GLU A 76 -1.62 20.39 2.19
N HIS A 77 -1.87 19.07 2.21
CA HIS A 77 -2.67 18.38 1.18
C HIS A 77 -4.05 17.92 1.65
N GLY A 78 -4.36 18.06 2.95
CA GLY A 78 -5.61 17.57 3.54
C GLY A 78 -6.88 18.01 2.79
N PRO A 79 -7.05 19.30 2.46
CA PRO A 79 -8.20 19.78 1.71
C PRO A 79 -8.37 19.10 0.34
N GLU A 80 -7.29 18.94 -0.42
CA GLU A 80 -7.28 18.31 -1.74
C GLU A 80 -7.61 16.81 -1.65
N LEU A 81 -7.04 16.13 -0.65
CA LEU A 81 -7.29 14.71 -0.39
C LEU A 81 -8.76 14.46 -0.05
N LEU A 82 -9.34 15.27 0.83
CA LEU A 82 -10.76 15.18 1.19
C LEU A 82 -11.66 15.47 -0.01
N ARG A 83 -11.35 16.53 -0.77
CA ARG A 83 -12.10 16.91 -1.97
C ARG A 83 -12.09 15.78 -3.00
N ALA A 84 -10.91 15.26 -3.35
CA ALA A 84 -10.78 14.17 -4.32
C ALA A 84 -11.52 12.91 -3.86
N SER A 85 -11.44 12.58 -2.56
CA SER A 85 -12.14 11.44 -1.96
C SER A 85 -13.65 11.58 -2.08
N LEU A 86 -14.21 12.75 -1.75
CA LEU A 86 -15.64 13.01 -1.84
C LEU A 86 -16.15 13.02 -3.29
N LEU A 87 -15.38 13.60 -4.22
CA LEU A 87 -15.70 13.57 -5.64
C LEU A 87 -15.76 12.13 -6.16
N LEU A 88 -14.75 11.31 -5.83
CA LEU A 88 -14.70 9.91 -6.19
C LEU A 88 -15.87 9.14 -5.60
N PHE A 89 -16.16 9.33 -4.31
CA PHE A 89 -17.29 8.69 -3.62
C PHE A 89 -18.63 9.00 -4.28
N GLN A 90 -18.91 10.28 -4.52
CA GLN A 90 -20.15 10.72 -5.17
C GLN A 90 -20.27 10.17 -6.58
N ARG A 91 -19.19 10.22 -7.37
CA ARG A 91 -19.20 9.75 -8.75
C ARG A 91 -19.42 8.24 -8.84
N VAL A 92 -18.72 7.46 -8.03
CA VAL A 92 -18.91 6.00 -8.00
C VAL A 92 -20.33 5.66 -7.54
N GLY A 93 -20.88 6.38 -6.56
CA GLY A 93 -22.27 6.23 -6.14
C GLY A 93 -23.26 6.47 -7.29
N LEU A 94 -23.02 7.48 -8.13
CA LEU A 94 -23.83 7.75 -9.32
C LEU A 94 -23.70 6.64 -10.37
N ASP A 95 -22.48 6.16 -10.64
CA ASP A 95 -22.26 5.04 -11.57
C ASP A 95 -22.99 3.77 -11.12
N LEU A 96 -22.94 3.46 -9.83
CA LEU A 96 -23.66 2.33 -9.24
C LEU A 96 -25.18 2.52 -9.35
N ALA A 97 -25.70 3.73 -9.12
CA ALA A 97 -27.13 4.01 -9.22
C ALA A 97 -27.69 3.81 -10.64
N THR A 98 -26.87 3.97 -11.69
CA THR A 98 -27.29 3.68 -13.07
C THR A 98 -27.52 2.19 -13.35
N ARG A 99 -27.08 1.29 -12.48
CA ARG A 99 -27.16 -0.17 -12.65
C ARG A 99 -28.35 -0.77 -11.89
N VAL A 100 -29.53 -0.26 -12.18
CA VAL A 100 -30.81 -0.65 -11.54
C VAL A 100 -30.97 -2.18 -11.53
N GLY A 101 -31.29 -2.74 -10.36
CA GLY A 101 -31.70 -4.15 -10.20
C GLY A 101 -30.59 -5.15 -9.87
N GLN A 102 -29.31 -4.73 -9.87
CA GLN A 102 -28.20 -5.55 -9.38
C GLN A 102 -27.71 -4.96 -8.06
N GLY A 103 -27.76 -5.75 -6.98
CA GLY A 103 -27.11 -5.36 -5.73
C GLY A 103 -25.65 -5.04 -6.01
N PHE A 104 -25.16 -3.92 -5.49
CA PHE A 104 -23.76 -3.52 -5.62
C PHE A 104 -22.98 -3.90 -4.37
N GLY A 105 -21.82 -4.53 -4.57
CA GLY A 105 -20.92 -4.93 -3.51
C GLY A 105 -19.73 -3.98 -3.36
N PHE A 106 -19.05 -4.09 -2.22
CA PHE A 106 -17.82 -3.35 -1.92
C PHE A 106 -16.76 -3.48 -3.03
N GLU A 107 -16.51 -4.70 -3.50
CA GLU A 107 -15.56 -5.01 -4.59
C GLU A 107 -15.88 -4.28 -5.90
N GLU A 108 -17.17 -4.18 -6.23
CA GLU A 108 -17.62 -3.51 -7.44
C GLU A 108 -17.39 -1.99 -7.34
N ALA A 109 -17.65 -1.40 -6.17
CA ALA A 109 -17.36 0.02 -5.92
C ALA A 109 -15.86 0.30 -6.05
N LEU A 110 -14.99 -0.56 -5.52
CA LEU A 110 -13.54 -0.46 -5.67
C LEU A 110 -13.10 -0.57 -7.13
N ARG A 111 -13.69 -1.50 -7.90
CA ARG A 111 -13.38 -1.69 -9.32
C ARG A 111 -13.75 -0.46 -10.15
N ILE A 112 -14.92 0.14 -9.89
CA ILE A 112 -15.32 1.39 -10.56
C ILE A 112 -14.41 2.54 -10.14
N ALA A 113 -14.09 2.67 -8.85
CA ALA A 113 -13.16 3.68 -8.36
C ALA A 113 -11.78 3.59 -9.04
N ALA A 114 -11.25 2.36 -9.21
CA ALA A 114 -9.98 2.12 -9.88
C ALA A 114 -10.00 2.57 -11.35
N SER A 115 -11.16 2.59 -12.02
CA SER A 115 -11.27 3.09 -13.40
C SER A 115 -11.06 4.61 -13.53
N TYR A 116 -11.18 5.35 -12.42
CA TYR A 116 -10.91 6.79 -12.36
C TYR A 116 -9.45 7.13 -12.10
N LEU A 117 -8.64 6.15 -11.65
CA LEU A 117 -7.22 6.38 -11.45
C LEU A 117 -6.49 6.56 -12.79
N PRO A 118 -5.44 7.42 -12.81
CA PRO A 118 -4.53 7.50 -13.94
C PRO A 118 -3.99 6.12 -14.31
N GLU A 119 -3.74 5.85 -15.59
CA GLU A 119 -3.24 4.53 -16.03
C GLU A 119 -1.94 4.13 -15.31
N ALA A 120 -1.03 5.08 -15.11
CA ALA A 120 0.20 4.88 -14.35
C ALA A 120 -0.02 4.52 -12.85
N ALA A 121 -1.23 4.76 -12.33
CA ALA A 121 -1.61 4.49 -10.94
C ALA A 121 -2.60 3.32 -10.79
N ARG A 122 -3.25 2.87 -11.88
CA ARG A 122 -4.01 1.61 -11.89
C ARG A 122 -2.99 0.50 -11.72
N GLY A 123 -2.99 -0.14 -10.56
CA GLY A 123 -2.00 -1.14 -10.19
C GLY A 123 -1.77 -2.17 -11.30
N THR A 124 -0.72 -1.96 -12.08
CA THR A 124 0.09 -3.06 -12.55
C THR A 124 0.70 -3.69 -11.30
N LYS A 125 0.93 -5.01 -11.30
CA LYS A 125 1.90 -5.63 -10.37
C LYS A 125 3.04 -4.63 -10.24
N SER A 126 3.26 -4.12 -9.02
CA SER A 126 4.20 -3.02 -8.87
C SER A 126 5.49 -3.43 -9.56
N ASP A 127 6.24 -2.48 -10.13
CA ASP A 127 7.60 -2.72 -10.65
C ASP A 127 8.58 -3.27 -9.56
N ARG A 128 8.04 -3.56 -8.37
CA ARG A 128 8.66 -4.17 -7.22
C ARG A 128 8.17 -5.59 -6.95
N ASP A 129 7.17 -6.15 -7.63
CA ASP A 129 6.73 -7.54 -7.46
C ASP A 129 7.38 -8.42 -8.53
N LEU A 130 8.49 -9.03 -8.15
CA LEU A 130 9.44 -9.75 -9.01
C LEU A 130 9.13 -11.26 -9.05
N GLY A 131 7.95 -11.66 -8.58
CA GLY A 131 7.53 -13.05 -8.46
C GLY A 131 8.28 -13.80 -7.35
N GLU A 132 7.85 -15.03 -7.05
CA GLU A 132 8.47 -15.83 -5.99
C GLU A 132 10.00 -15.92 -6.15
N GLN A 133 10.73 -15.68 -5.06
CA GLN A 133 12.18 -15.65 -5.07
C GLN A 133 12.76 -17.03 -4.78
N PRO A 134 13.99 -17.34 -5.27
CA PRO A 134 14.68 -18.59 -4.96
C PRO A 134 14.72 -18.92 -3.45
N LEU A 135 14.81 -17.90 -2.59
CA LEU A 135 14.72 -18.03 -1.14
C LEU A 135 13.47 -18.80 -0.68
N ALA A 136 12.29 -18.54 -1.26
CA ALA A 136 11.04 -19.18 -0.84
C ALA A 136 11.07 -20.70 -1.05
N ARG A 137 11.53 -21.11 -2.23
CA ARG A 137 11.73 -22.52 -2.57
C ARG A 137 12.75 -23.17 -1.64
N ARG A 138 13.90 -22.53 -1.43
CA ARG A 138 14.97 -23.08 -0.58
C ARG A 138 14.55 -23.21 0.90
N MET A 139 13.80 -22.25 1.42
CA MET A 139 13.23 -22.35 2.78
C MET A 139 12.28 -23.54 2.88
N THR A 140 11.43 -23.76 1.87
CA THR A 140 10.51 -24.90 1.81
C THR A 140 11.26 -26.23 1.75
N GLU A 141 12.27 -26.34 0.89
CA GLU A 141 13.12 -27.54 0.74
C GLU A 141 13.83 -27.91 2.04
N ARG A 142 14.16 -26.93 2.89
CA ARG A 142 14.80 -27.13 4.19
C ARG A 142 13.82 -27.18 5.38
N GLY A 143 12.52 -27.07 5.14
CA GLY A 143 11.51 -27.03 6.20
C GLY A 143 11.60 -25.80 7.12
N MET A 144 12.23 -24.72 6.66
CA MET A 144 12.47 -23.51 7.43
C MET A 144 11.30 -22.53 7.34
N ARG A 145 11.09 -21.80 8.42
CA ARG A 145 10.09 -20.73 8.55
C ARG A 145 10.79 -19.38 8.68
N PRO A 146 10.10 -18.26 8.40
CA PRO A 146 10.65 -16.93 8.61
C PRO A 146 11.22 -16.67 10.01
N ALA A 147 10.63 -17.31 11.03
CA ALA A 147 11.10 -17.23 12.41
C ALA A 147 12.52 -17.77 12.59
N ASP A 148 12.93 -18.78 11.81
CA ASP A 148 14.24 -19.42 11.95
C ASP A 148 15.34 -18.48 11.45
N LEU A 149 15.09 -17.73 10.36
CA LEU A 149 15.99 -16.68 9.88
C LEU A 149 16.07 -15.49 10.84
N VAL A 150 14.94 -15.08 11.41
CA VAL A 150 14.91 -14.01 12.42
C VAL A 150 15.71 -14.41 13.65
N ALA A 151 15.55 -15.65 14.14
CA ALA A 151 16.28 -16.18 15.29
C ALA A 151 17.78 -16.32 15.02
N ALA A 152 18.18 -16.64 13.78
CA ALA A 152 19.58 -16.73 13.39
C ALA A 152 20.24 -15.35 13.21
N SER A 153 19.48 -14.29 12.90
CA SER A 153 20.05 -12.97 12.58
C SER A 153 20.67 -12.28 13.80
N ASN A 154 21.86 -11.68 13.60
CA ASN A 154 22.47 -10.76 14.57
C ASN A 154 22.07 -9.30 14.33
N GLU A 155 21.19 -9.05 13.35
CA GLU A 155 20.76 -7.73 12.94
C GLU A 155 19.25 -7.57 13.16
N GLN A 156 18.75 -6.34 13.07
CA GLN A 156 17.31 -6.10 13.06
C GLN A 156 16.69 -6.62 11.76
N LEU A 157 16.26 -7.89 11.80
CA LEU A 157 15.51 -8.60 10.78
C LEU A 157 14.14 -9.00 11.35
N THR A 158 13.07 -8.75 10.60
CA THR A 158 11.70 -9.06 11.05
C THR A 158 11.06 -10.13 10.19
N HIS A 159 10.04 -10.82 10.73
CA HIS A 159 9.22 -11.77 9.97
C HIS A 159 8.63 -11.17 8.69
N LYS A 160 8.25 -9.89 8.74
CA LYS A 160 7.70 -9.15 7.59
C LYS A 160 8.76 -8.95 6.51
N MET A 161 10.01 -8.65 6.89
CA MET A 161 11.12 -8.51 5.93
C MET A 161 11.41 -9.84 5.22
N VAL A 162 11.47 -10.95 5.96
CA VAL A 162 11.71 -12.28 5.38
C VAL A 162 10.54 -12.72 4.49
N THR A 163 9.30 -12.56 4.94
CA THR A 163 8.11 -12.88 4.13
C THR A 163 8.06 -12.05 2.85
N ARG A 164 8.48 -10.79 2.92
CA ARG A 164 8.59 -9.90 1.77
C ARG A 164 9.66 -10.39 0.77
N ALA A 165 10.82 -10.82 1.29
CA ALA A 165 11.89 -11.44 0.52
C ALA A 165 11.38 -12.66 -0.26
N MET A 166 10.72 -13.60 0.43
CA MET A 166 10.20 -14.83 -0.19
C MET A 166 9.21 -14.55 -1.33
N LYS A 167 8.29 -13.60 -1.11
CA LYS A 167 7.23 -13.26 -2.08
C LYS A 167 7.72 -12.44 -3.28
N GLY A 168 8.99 -12.01 -3.30
CA GLY A 168 9.54 -11.24 -4.41
C GLY A 168 9.19 -9.78 -4.43
N ARG A 169 8.79 -9.22 -3.30
CA ARG A 169 8.70 -7.77 -3.23
C ARG A 169 10.10 -7.19 -3.05
N ARG A 170 10.52 -6.36 -4.00
CA ARG A 170 11.84 -5.72 -4.06
C ARG A 170 12.22 -5.12 -2.71
N LEU A 171 13.38 -5.56 -2.24
CA LEU A 171 14.00 -5.11 -1.00
C LEU A 171 15.08 -4.08 -1.30
N THR A 172 15.43 -3.28 -0.29
CA THR A 172 16.63 -2.44 -0.35
C THR A 172 17.89 -3.33 -0.26
N PRO A 173 19.04 -2.91 -0.83
CA PRO A 173 20.30 -3.65 -0.73
C PRO A 173 20.67 -4.05 0.70
N ASN A 174 20.46 -3.13 1.65
CA ASN A 174 20.72 -3.38 3.07
C ASN A 174 19.83 -4.52 3.62
N THR A 175 18.54 -4.52 3.28
CA THR A 175 17.61 -5.57 3.70
C THR A 175 17.93 -6.90 3.05
N MET A 176 18.32 -6.92 1.77
CA MET A 176 18.78 -8.14 1.10
C MET A 176 20.01 -8.71 1.81
N GLY A 177 20.98 -7.85 2.16
CA GLY A 177 22.19 -8.26 2.88
C GLY A 177 21.89 -8.89 4.25
N LYS A 178 20.94 -8.32 5.00
CA LYS A 178 20.46 -8.89 6.27
C LYS A 178 19.88 -10.28 6.09
N VAL A 179 19.04 -10.46 5.06
CA VAL A 179 18.43 -11.76 4.76
C VAL A 179 19.49 -12.78 4.34
N LEU A 180 20.45 -12.40 3.50
CA LEU A 180 21.55 -13.26 3.06
C LEU A 180 22.41 -13.72 4.24
N ARG A 181 22.84 -12.80 5.10
CA ARG A 181 23.64 -13.13 6.29
C ARG A 181 22.88 -14.01 7.27
N ALA A 182 21.58 -13.74 7.48
CA ALA A 182 20.73 -14.58 8.31
C ALA A 182 20.55 -15.99 7.71
N TRP A 183 20.41 -16.09 6.39
CA TRP A 183 20.34 -17.35 5.67
C TRP A 183 21.62 -18.16 5.87
N ASN A 184 22.77 -17.62 5.45
CA ASN A 184 24.07 -18.27 5.56
C ASN A 184 24.37 -18.75 6.99
N LYS A 185 23.98 -17.95 8.00
CA LYS A 185 24.11 -18.35 9.40
C LYS A 185 23.15 -19.47 9.82
N ALA A 186 21.90 -19.44 9.38
CA ALA A 186 20.92 -20.47 9.72
C ALA A 186 21.18 -21.81 8.99
N THR A 187 21.82 -21.75 7.81
CA THR A 187 22.05 -22.91 6.94
C THR A 187 23.49 -23.38 6.92
N GLU A 188 24.39 -22.70 7.64
CA GLU A 188 25.84 -22.90 7.61
C GLU A 188 26.38 -22.95 6.16
N SER A 189 25.88 -22.05 5.31
CA SER A 189 26.27 -21.97 3.90
C SER A 189 26.98 -20.66 3.57
N GLU A 190 27.65 -20.65 2.42
CA GLU A 190 28.30 -19.47 1.85
C GLU A 190 27.58 -19.04 0.56
N ASP A 191 26.25 -19.05 0.58
CA ASP A 191 25.47 -18.62 -0.59
C ASP A 191 25.66 -17.12 -0.85
N GLY A 192 25.51 -16.72 -2.10
CA GLY A 192 25.47 -15.33 -2.58
C GLY A 192 24.03 -14.84 -2.81
N PHE A 193 23.90 -13.62 -3.36
CA PHE A 193 22.60 -13.02 -3.61
C PHE A 193 21.82 -13.76 -4.68
N GLU A 194 22.50 -14.22 -5.73
CA GLU A 194 21.94 -14.89 -6.90
C GLU A 194 21.29 -16.24 -6.56
N GLN A 195 21.67 -16.86 -5.44
CA GLN A 195 21.05 -18.08 -4.95
C GLN A 195 19.74 -17.82 -4.19
N LEU A 196 19.52 -16.59 -3.70
CA LEU A 196 18.36 -16.22 -2.89
C LEU A 196 17.38 -15.29 -3.61
N PHE A 197 17.87 -14.51 -4.58
CA PHE A 197 17.12 -13.46 -5.28
C PHE A 197 17.32 -13.56 -6.79
N ASN A 198 16.24 -13.37 -7.54
CA ASN A 198 16.25 -13.35 -9.01
C ASN A 198 16.50 -11.94 -9.58
N TYR A 199 16.87 -10.99 -8.73
CA TYR A 199 17.09 -9.59 -9.08
C TYR A 199 18.32 -9.02 -8.37
N GLN A 200 18.94 -8.01 -8.98
CA GLN A 200 20.10 -7.33 -8.43
C GLN A 200 19.69 -6.33 -7.35
N ALA A 201 20.58 -6.17 -6.36
CA ALA A 201 20.43 -5.20 -5.28
C ALA A 201 20.35 -3.76 -5.82
#